data_AF-A0A1J4RLZ6-F1
#
_entry.id   AF-A0A1J4RLZ6-F1
#
_cell.length_a   1.000
_cell.length_b   1.000
_cell.length_c   1.000
_cell.angle_alpha   90.00
_cell.angle_beta   90.00
_cell.angle_gamma   90.00
#
_symmetry.space_group_name_H-M   'P 1'
#
loop_
_entity.id
_entity.type
_entity.pdbx_description
1 polymer ?
#
loop_
_entity_poly.entity_id
_entity_poly.type
_entity_poly.pdbx_seq_one_letter_code
_entity_poly.pdbx_strand_id
1 'polypeptide(L)'
;MPFGWGEPLLRRNLIEKLKNLFSLNQVITNGTIPLPLWKDVRFLCSVDGTKDYHEAQRGKNTYDKIKANINRKDLDVHLFCVVTKINEKCLEEFVEEWSKTSVKSVGFGFYTPIKGKNNEELWLNFKQRDKVIKRIKILKQKYPQFIHSSDAILDSFMSDKCQQTTEKCRRDYSSFNAMCFDSTMNRKFPCVIGEGADCSKCGCVGSVMGESIRNGRRISILNTKIKDILSNNC
;
A
#
# COMPACT_ATOMS: atom_id res chain seq x y z
N MET A 1 -7.20 -9.39 -8.27
CA MET A 1 -5.80 -9.19 -8.66
C MET A 1 -5.41 -7.72 -8.45
N PRO A 2 -4.24 -7.42 -7.85
CA PRO A 2 -3.70 -6.06 -7.81
C PRO A 2 -3.00 -5.70 -9.14
N PHE A 3 -3.33 -4.54 -9.71
CA PHE A 3 -2.65 -3.93 -10.86
C PHE A 3 -1.81 -2.75 -10.32
N GLY A 4 -0.49 -2.88 -10.19
CA GLY A 4 0.31 -1.86 -9.48
C GLY A 4 1.70 -1.58 -10.02
N TRP A 5 2.00 -2.03 -11.24
CA TRP A 5 3.35 -2.04 -11.78
C TRP A 5 3.50 -1.00 -12.88
N GLY A 6 4.37 0.01 -12.66
CA GLY A 6 4.34 1.26 -13.43
C GLY A 6 3.15 2.13 -13.04
N GLU A 7 2.64 2.94 -13.96
CA GLU A 7 1.35 3.61 -13.79
C GLU A 7 0.27 2.82 -14.55
N PRO A 8 -0.55 1.99 -13.87
CA PRO A 8 -1.49 1.08 -14.53
C PRO A 8 -2.56 1.82 -15.34
N LEU A 9 -2.91 3.06 -14.96
CA LEU A 9 -3.91 3.84 -15.70
C LEU A 9 -3.44 4.28 -17.09
N LEU A 10 -2.15 4.20 -17.42
CA LEU A 10 -1.65 4.32 -18.80
C LEU A 10 -2.20 3.21 -19.71
N ARG A 11 -2.60 2.07 -19.13
CA ARG A 11 -3.18 0.92 -19.83
C ARG A 11 -4.63 0.69 -19.40
N ARG A 12 -5.38 1.77 -19.19
CA ARG A 12 -6.79 1.73 -18.75
C ARG A 12 -7.63 0.71 -19.53
N ASN A 13 -7.54 0.71 -20.85
CA ASN A 13 -8.31 -0.20 -21.72
C ASN A 13 -8.05 -1.69 -21.42
N LEU A 14 -6.83 -2.03 -21.00
CA LEU A 14 -6.49 -3.40 -20.60
C LEU A 14 -7.18 -3.78 -19.28
N ILE A 15 -7.18 -2.86 -18.31
CA ILE A 15 -7.84 -3.09 -17.02
C ILE A 15 -9.36 -3.23 -17.21
N GLU A 16 -9.98 -2.42 -18.06
CA GLU A 16 -11.42 -2.51 -18.37
C GLU A 16 -11.80 -3.89 -18.93
N LYS A 17 -10.93 -4.49 -19.75
CA LYS A 17 -11.14 -5.84 -20.29
C LYS A 17 -10.93 -6.93 -19.24
N LEU A 18 -9.91 -6.79 -18.39
CA LEU A 18 -9.49 -7.83 -17.46
C LEU A 18 -10.26 -7.84 -16.15
N LYS A 19 -10.84 -6.71 -15.72
CA LYS A 19 -11.49 -6.60 -14.40
C LYS A 19 -12.66 -7.58 -14.22
N ASN A 20 -13.34 -7.95 -15.31
CA ASN A 20 -14.45 -8.91 -15.29
C ASN A 20 -13.98 -10.36 -15.07
N LEU A 21 -12.67 -10.64 -15.15
CA LEU A 21 -12.09 -11.97 -14.94
C LEU A 21 -11.81 -12.27 -13.46
N PHE A 22 -11.90 -11.26 -12.59
CA PHE A 22 -11.53 -11.40 -11.18
C PHE A 22 -12.66 -10.94 -10.27
N SER A 23 -12.91 -11.70 -9.21
CA SER A 23 -13.88 -11.35 -8.16
C SER A 23 -13.50 -10.13 -7.33
N LEU A 24 -12.21 -9.76 -7.33
CA LEU A 24 -11.66 -8.64 -6.57
C LEU A 24 -10.66 -7.89 -7.44
N ASN A 25 -10.90 -6.60 -7.68
CA ASN A 25 -10.01 -5.75 -8.47
C ASN A 25 -9.43 -4.63 -7.61
N GLN A 26 -8.10 -4.52 -7.61
CA GLN A 26 -7.40 -3.42 -6.95
C GLN A 26 -6.41 -2.79 -7.93
N VAL A 27 -6.40 -1.47 -8.03
CA VAL A 27 -5.47 -0.71 -8.86
C VAL A 27 -4.61 0.15 -7.94
N ILE A 28 -3.29 -0.07 -7.98
CA ILE A 28 -2.30 0.72 -7.24
C ILE A 28 -1.71 1.75 -8.21
N THR A 29 -1.98 3.02 -7.98
CA THR A 29 -1.67 4.11 -8.91
C THR A 29 -0.94 5.25 -8.19
N ASN A 30 -0.21 6.08 -8.93
CA ASN A 30 0.30 7.34 -8.41
C ASN A 30 -0.79 8.42 -8.29
N GLY A 31 -1.99 8.20 -8.84
CA GLY A 31 -3.14 9.12 -8.75
C GLY A 31 -3.05 10.37 -9.63
N THR A 32 -2.02 10.51 -10.46
CA THR A 32 -1.83 11.69 -11.35
C THR A 32 -2.70 11.65 -12.60
N ILE A 33 -3.27 10.49 -12.93
CA ILE A 33 -4.25 10.29 -14.02
C ILE A 33 -5.66 10.24 -13.41
N PRO A 34 -6.67 10.92 -13.99
CA PRO A 34 -8.03 10.86 -13.51
C PRO A 34 -8.56 9.44 -13.36
N LEU A 35 -9.15 9.14 -12.19
CA LEU A 35 -9.64 7.80 -11.89
C LEU A 35 -10.97 7.53 -12.62
N PRO A 36 -11.08 6.41 -13.36
CA PRO A 36 -12.32 6.02 -14.02
C PRO A 36 -13.38 5.57 -13.01
N LEU A 37 -14.65 5.78 -13.35
CA LEU A 37 -15.78 5.34 -12.54
C LEU A 37 -15.99 3.82 -12.63
N TRP A 38 -15.22 3.08 -11.84
CA TRP A 38 -15.34 1.62 -11.71
C TRP A 38 -15.79 1.24 -10.30
N LYS A 39 -17.09 0.97 -10.13
CA LYS A 39 -17.68 0.62 -8.82
C LYS A 39 -17.16 -0.72 -8.26
N ASP A 40 -16.66 -1.58 -9.13
CA ASP A 40 -16.12 -2.90 -8.84
C ASP A 40 -14.61 -2.90 -8.53
N VAL A 41 -13.95 -1.74 -8.59
CA VAL A 41 -12.49 -1.60 -8.41
C VAL A 41 -12.18 -0.74 -7.18
N ARG A 42 -11.23 -1.20 -6.38
CA ARG A 42 -10.60 -0.41 -5.33
C ARG A 42 -9.35 0.28 -5.86
N PHE A 43 -9.20 1.58 -5.64
CA PHE A 43 -7.98 2.32 -5.93
C PHE A 43 -7.13 2.49 -4.68
N LEU A 44 -5.83 2.22 -4.81
CA LEU A 44 -4.82 2.46 -3.78
C LEU A 44 -3.81 3.47 -4.34
N CYS A 45 -3.93 4.73 -3.91
CA CYS A 45 -3.13 5.83 -4.42
C CYS A 45 -1.88 6.03 -3.56
N SER A 46 -0.72 6.09 -4.21
CA SER A 46 0.55 6.29 -3.50
C SER A 46 0.77 7.77 -3.18
N VAL A 47 0.66 8.12 -1.88
CA VAL A 47 0.95 9.46 -1.37
C VAL A 47 1.84 9.31 -0.14
N ASP A 48 2.98 10.01 -0.13
CA ASP A 48 4.13 9.70 0.74
C ASP A 48 4.44 10.87 1.68
N GLY A 49 3.40 11.38 2.35
CA GLY A 49 3.48 12.50 3.29
C GLY A 49 2.70 13.73 2.84
N THR A 50 2.87 14.85 3.55
CA THR A 50 2.32 16.16 3.15
C THR A 50 2.97 16.63 1.85
N LYS A 51 2.38 17.67 1.23
CA LYS A 51 2.77 18.18 -0.09
C LYS A 51 4.28 18.28 -0.30
N ASP A 52 4.99 18.96 0.60
CA ASP A 52 6.43 19.18 0.46
C ASP A 52 7.22 17.87 0.44
N TYR A 53 6.89 16.93 1.33
CA TYR A 53 7.58 15.63 1.40
C TYR A 53 7.23 14.71 0.24
N HIS A 54 5.98 14.75 -0.23
CA HIS A 54 5.55 13.98 -1.37
C HIS A 54 6.20 14.49 -2.65
N GLU A 55 6.14 15.80 -2.90
CA GLU A 55 6.67 16.40 -4.13
C GLU A 55 8.20 16.38 -4.18
N ALA A 56 8.88 16.44 -3.03
CA ALA A 56 10.32 16.22 -2.96
C ALA A 56 10.72 14.81 -3.44
N GLN A 57 9.86 13.80 -3.24
CA GLN A 57 10.14 12.40 -3.63
C GLN A 57 9.58 12.03 -5.01
N ARG A 58 8.44 12.61 -5.41
CA ARG A 58 7.67 12.17 -6.59
C ARG A 58 7.55 13.22 -7.69
N GLY A 59 8.08 14.41 -7.46
CA GLY A 59 8.07 15.51 -8.42
C GLY A 59 7.06 16.61 -8.08
N LYS A 60 7.38 17.83 -8.50
CA LYS A 60 6.58 19.03 -8.26
C LYS A 60 5.21 18.96 -8.92
N ASN A 61 4.23 19.65 -8.34
CA ASN A 61 2.86 19.79 -8.85
C ASN A 61 2.10 18.45 -8.97
N THR A 62 2.51 17.43 -8.22
CA THR A 62 1.84 16.12 -8.22
C THR A 62 0.76 16.05 -7.15
N TYR A 63 0.98 16.67 -5.99
CA TYR A 63 0.13 16.49 -4.83
C TYR A 63 -1.28 17.03 -5.03
N ASP A 64 -1.40 18.28 -5.49
CA ASP A 64 -2.71 18.91 -5.71
C ASP A 64 -3.47 18.23 -6.85
N LYS A 65 -2.74 17.78 -7.88
CA LYS A 65 -3.29 17.01 -9.01
C LYS A 65 -3.88 15.69 -8.53
N ILE A 66 -3.16 14.97 -7.68
CA ILE A 66 -3.64 13.73 -7.06
C ILE A 66 -4.89 14.03 -6.24
N LYS A 67 -4.84 15.04 -5.36
CA LYS A 67 -5.96 15.41 -4.50
C LYS A 67 -7.22 15.75 -5.32
N ALA A 68 -7.08 16.48 -6.43
CA ALA A 68 -8.17 16.77 -7.36
C ALA A 68 -8.75 15.50 -8.02
N ASN A 69 -7.90 14.55 -8.40
CA ASN A 69 -8.34 13.31 -9.06
C ASN A 69 -9.04 12.34 -8.11
N ILE A 70 -8.62 12.28 -6.84
CA ILE A 70 -8.99 11.18 -5.93
C ILE A 70 -9.91 11.59 -4.78
N ASN A 71 -10.10 12.89 -4.52
CA ASN A 71 -11.04 13.39 -3.51
C ASN A 71 -12.49 13.33 -4.03
N ARG A 72 -12.97 12.11 -4.23
CA ARG A 72 -14.25 11.79 -4.88
C ARG A 72 -15.05 10.78 -4.07
N LYS A 73 -16.33 11.08 -3.82
CA LYS A 73 -17.22 10.22 -2.99
C LYS A 73 -17.75 9.00 -3.75
N ASP A 74 -17.74 9.04 -5.07
CA ASP A 74 -18.27 8.02 -5.98
C ASP A 74 -17.28 6.89 -6.28
N LEU A 75 -16.09 6.93 -5.69
CA LEU A 75 -15.02 5.93 -5.86
C LEU A 75 -14.58 5.30 -4.54
N ASP A 76 -14.09 4.06 -4.61
CA ASP A 76 -13.45 3.36 -3.49
C ASP A 76 -11.93 3.64 -3.49
N VAL A 77 -11.54 4.80 -2.95
CA VAL A 77 -10.15 5.28 -2.93
C VAL A 77 -9.55 5.15 -1.54
N HIS A 78 -8.37 4.54 -1.48
CA HIS A 78 -7.51 4.48 -0.30
C HIS A 78 -6.12 5.04 -0.63
N LEU A 79 -5.40 5.50 0.39
CA LEU A 79 -4.00 5.87 0.27
C LEU A 79 -3.09 4.74 0.73
N PHE A 80 -1.89 4.73 0.17
CA PHE A 80 -0.77 3.98 0.68
C PHE A 80 0.44 4.89 0.79
N CYS A 81 1.02 4.94 1.99
CA CYS A 81 2.22 5.72 2.27
C CYS A 81 3.38 4.78 2.59
N VAL A 82 4.48 4.91 1.85
CA VAL A 82 5.74 4.25 2.20
C VAL A 82 6.52 5.21 3.10
N VAL A 83 6.66 4.81 4.35
CA VAL A 83 7.35 5.60 5.36
C VAL A 83 8.87 5.46 5.19
N THR A 84 9.54 6.60 5.13
CA THR A 84 10.98 6.77 4.97
C THR A 84 11.51 7.73 6.04
N LYS A 85 12.84 7.84 6.17
CA LYS A 85 13.48 8.90 6.98
C LYS A 85 13.09 10.31 6.57
N ILE A 86 12.73 10.52 5.31
CA ILE A 86 12.39 11.84 4.77
C ILE A 86 11.01 12.29 5.28
N ASN A 87 10.01 11.39 5.23
CA ASN A 87 8.61 11.75 5.45
C ASN A 87 8.04 11.39 6.83
N GLU A 88 8.74 10.61 7.65
CA GLU A 88 8.20 10.14 8.95
C GLU A 88 7.75 11.28 9.89
N LYS A 89 8.38 12.45 9.78
CA LYS A 89 8.07 13.63 10.60
C LYS A 89 6.75 14.32 10.25
N CYS A 90 6.17 14.04 9.09
CA CYS A 90 4.93 14.70 8.63
C CYS A 90 3.69 13.80 8.72
N LEU A 91 3.80 12.59 9.30
CA LEU A 91 2.73 11.60 9.27
C LEU A 91 1.46 12.09 9.99
N GLU A 92 1.59 12.81 11.10
CA GLU A 92 0.47 13.35 11.86
C GLU A 92 -0.33 14.38 11.03
N GLU A 93 0.37 15.36 10.45
CA GLU A 93 -0.23 16.39 9.58
C GLU A 93 -0.84 15.77 8.32
N PHE A 94 -0.13 14.81 7.70
CA PHE A 94 -0.60 14.07 6.53
C PHE A 94 -1.91 13.34 6.83
N VAL A 95 -1.99 12.60 7.93
CA VAL A 95 -3.21 11.88 8.31
C VAL A 95 -4.34 12.84 8.61
N GLU A 96 -4.07 13.91 9.35
CA GLU A 96 -5.08 14.92 9.66
C GLU A 96 -5.66 15.54 8.39
N GLU A 97 -4.81 15.97 7.46
CA GLU A 97 -5.23 16.59 6.20
C GLU A 97 -6.10 15.65 5.37
N TRP A 98 -5.64 14.41 5.16
CA TRP A 98 -6.33 13.48 4.28
C TRP A 98 -7.60 12.88 4.90
N SER A 99 -7.67 12.79 6.24
CA SER A 99 -8.88 12.36 6.94
C SER A 99 -10.09 13.27 6.70
N LYS A 100 -9.86 14.51 6.25
CA LYS A 100 -10.89 15.51 5.93
C LYS A 100 -11.39 15.41 4.48
N THR A 101 -10.88 14.45 3.70
CA THR A 101 -11.24 14.25 2.27
C THR A 101 -12.24 13.11 2.10
N SER A 102 -12.62 12.82 0.84
CA SER A 102 -13.50 11.71 0.47
C SER A 102 -12.78 10.34 0.41
N VAL A 103 -11.45 10.34 0.54
CA VAL A 103 -10.64 9.12 0.63
C VAL A 103 -11.07 8.30 1.84
N LYS A 104 -11.16 6.99 1.68
CA LYS A 104 -11.71 6.09 2.70
C LYS A 104 -10.74 5.78 3.83
N SER A 105 -9.47 5.52 3.52
CA SER A 105 -8.46 5.24 4.54
C SER A 105 -7.04 5.34 3.98
N VAL A 106 -6.05 5.27 4.86
CA VAL A 106 -4.63 5.16 4.56
C VAL A 106 -4.03 3.91 5.19
N GLY A 107 -3.14 3.25 4.45
CA GLY A 107 -2.27 2.18 4.94
C GLY A 107 -0.81 2.60 4.91
N PHE A 108 -0.01 2.05 5.83
CA PHE A 108 1.41 2.33 5.93
C PHE A 108 2.26 1.09 5.64
N GLY A 109 3.29 1.27 4.83
CA GLY A 109 4.44 0.37 4.72
C GLY A 109 5.71 1.13 5.07
N PHE A 110 6.84 0.43 5.11
CA PHE A 110 8.15 1.04 5.35
C PHE A 110 9.09 0.76 4.18
N TYR A 111 9.99 1.70 3.92
CA TYR A 111 11.02 1.54 2.90
C TYR A 111 11.77 0.21 3.09
N THR A 112 11.98 -0.52 2.00
CA THR A 112 12.74 -1.77 1.98
C THR A 112 14.07 -1.51 1.30
N PRO A 113 15.20 -1.61 2.03
CA PRO A 113 16.52 -1.40 1.45
C PRO A 113 16.84 -2.37 0.32
N ILE A 114 17.60 -1.91 -0.66
CA ILE A 114 18.18 -2.74 -1.72
C ILE A 114 19.67 -2.95 -1.43
N LYS A 115 20.10 -4.21 -1.34
CA LYS A 115 21.50 -4.58 -1.09
C LYS A 115 22.40 -3.97 -2.17
N GLY A 116 23.55 -3.43 -1.75
CA GLY A 116 24.51 -2.79 -2.67
C GLY A 116 24.09 -1.40 -3.19
N LYS A 117 22.97 -0.83 -2.73
CA LYS A 117 22.59 0.57 -2.99
C LYS A 117 22.80 1.45 -1.77
N ASN A 118 22.94 2.75 -1.98
CA ASN A 118 22.85 3.71 -0.88
C ASN A 118 21.40 3.78 -0.41
N ASN A 119 21.17 3.38 0.84
CA ASN A 119 19.84 3.38 1.45
C ASN A 119 19.75 4.37 2.62
N GLU A 120 20.85 5.04 2.97
CA GLU A 120 20.98 5.74 4.26
C GLU A 120 19.99 6.88 4.43
N GLU A 121 19.67 7.58 3.34
CA GLU A 121 18.75 8.73 3.33
C GLU A 121 17.27 8.31 3.48
N LEU A 122 16.92 7.09 3.09
CA LEU A 122 15.53 6.61 3.08
C LEU A 122 15.24 5.61 4.22
N TRP A 123 16.24 4.80 4.57
CA TRP A 123 16.09 3.71 5.51
C TRP A 123 16.04 4.19 6.97
N LEU A 124 14.91 3.96 7.63
CA LEU A 124 14.79 4.08 9.08
C LEU A 124 15.50 2.90 9.74
N ASN A 125 16.51 3.17 10.58
CA ASN A 125 17.07 2.09 11.39
C ASN A 125 16.00 1.50 12.32
N PHE A 126 16.23 0.31 12.86
CA PHE A 126 15.22 -0.41 13.64
C PHE A 126 14.65 0.40 14.81
N LYS A 127 15.50 1.09 15.56
CA LYS A 127 15.06 1.94 16.68
C LYS A 127 14.17 3.10 16.20
N GLN A 128 14.48 3.71 15.07
CA GLN A 128 13.66 4.76 14.46
C GLN A 128 12.33 4.19 13.96
N ARG A 129 12.38 3.08 13.21
CA ARG A 129 11.19 2.41 12.69
C ARG A 129 10.22 2.03 13.81
N ASP A 130 10.70 1.42 14.89
CA ASP A 130 9.85 1.00 16.02
C ASP A 130 9.17 2.20 16.69
N LYS A 131 9.88 3.33 16.81
CA LYS A 131 9.30 4.59 17.31
C LYS A 131 8.19 5.09 16.39
N VAL A 132 8.42 5.06 15.07
CA VAL A 132 7.42 5.49 14.09
C VAL A 132 6.20 4.56 14.09
N ILE A 133 6.40 3.24 14.20
CA ILE A 133 5.29 2.27 14.35
C ILE A 133 4.42 2.61 15.57
N LYS A 134 5.05 2.87 16.72
CA LYS A 134 4.33 3.28 17.94
C LYS A 134 3.56 4.59 17.74
N ARG A 135 4.16 5.58 17.07
CA ARG A 135 3.46 6.83 16.70
C ARG A 135 2.25 6.58 15.80
N ILE A 136 2.39 5.74 14.77
CA ILE A 136 1.26 5.37 13.89
C ILE A 136 0.14 4.69 14.69
N LYS A 137 0.46 3.82 15.66
CA LYS A 137 -0.55 3.21 16.54
C LYS A 137 -1.30 4.24 17.40
N ILE A 138 -0.60 5.22 17.96
CA ILE A 138 -1.21 6.33 18.70
C ILE A 138 -2.10 7.15 17.75
N LEU A 139 -1.60 7.47 16.57
CA LEU A 139 -2.35 8.22 15.56
C LEU A 139 -3.61 7.47 15.11
N LYS A 140 -3.55 6.15 15.04
CA LYS A 140 -4.71 5.30 14.76
C LYS A 140 -5.77 5.38 15.87
N GLN A 141 -5.40 5.56 17.14
CA GLN A 141 -6.38 5.80 18.20
C GLN A 141 -7.13 7.11 17.99
N LYS A 142 -6.47 8.14 17.44
CA LYS A 142 -7.08 9.42 17.06
C LYS A 142 -7.91 9.35 15.77
N TYR A 143 -7.49 8.52 14.80
CA TYR A 143 -8.14 8.37 13.49
C TYR A 143 -8.49 6.89 13.16
N PRO A 144 -9.31 6.21 13.98
CA PRO A 144 -9.50 4.75 13.89
C PRO A 144 -10.19 4.29 12.60
N GLN A 145 -11.03 5.14 12.02
CA GLN A 145 -11.73 4.84 10.75
C GLN A 145 -10.85 5.12 9.52
N PHE A 146 -9.83 5.96 9.66
CA PHE A 146 -8.99 6.39 8.55
C PHE A 146 -7.66 5.63 8.47
N ILE A 147 -7.07 5.20 9.59
CA ILE A 147 -5.88 4.33 9.57
C ILE A 147 -6.34 2.87 9.67
N HIS A 148 -6.39 2.19 8.53
CA HIS A 148 -6.96 0.84 8.44
C HIS A 148 -5.96 -0.29 8.72
N SER A 149 -4.66 -0.01 8.79
CA SER A 149 -3.64 -1.00 9.13
C SER A 149 -3.94 -1.61 10.50
N SER A 150 -4.02 -2.93 10.59
CA SER A 150 -4.21 -3.61 11.87
C SER A 150 -2.94 -3.52 12.72
N ASP A 151 -3.09 -3.60 14.04
CA ASP A 151 -1.95 -3.58 14.96
C ASP A 151 -1.01 -4.75 14.69
N ALA A 152 -1.54 -5.91 14.30
CA ALA A 152 -0.77 -7.07 13.88
C ALA A 152 0.07 -6.80 12.62
N ILE A 153 -0.47 -6.06 11.63
CA ILE A 153 0.29 -5.65 10.44
C ILE A 153 1.40 -4.68 10.87
N LEU A 154 1.10 -3.69 11.71
CA LEU A 154 2.11 -2.74 12.18
C LEU A 154 3.21 -3.42 13.02
N ASP A 155 2.83 -4.37 13.89
CA ASP A 155 3.75 -5.14 14.72
C ASP A 155 4.66 -6.05 13.89
N SER A 156 4.21 -6.52 12.73
CA SER A 156 5.05 -7.33 11.85
C SER A 156 6.28 -6.58 11.33
N PHE A 157 6.24 -5.24 11.33
CA PHE A 157 7.36 -4.41 10.89
C PHE A 157 8.33 -4.04 12.01
N MET A 158 7.98 -4.34 13.27
CA MET A 158 8.84 -4.11 14.42
C MET A 158 10.12 -4.92 14.31
N SER A 159 11.20 -4.37 14.85
CA SER A 159 12.54 -4.95 14.75
C SER A 159 12.67 -6.37 15.30
N ASP A 160 11.89 -6.70 16.33
CA ASP A 160 11.85 -8.02 16.97
C ASP A 160 11.05 -9.07 16.17
N LYS A 161 10.25 -8.64 15.19
CA LYS A 161 9.29 -9.50 14.46
C LYS A 161 9.52 -9.57 12.95
N CYS A 162 10.13 -8.54 12.35
CA CYS A 162 10.19 -8.40 10.90
C CYS A 162 10.94 -9.53 10.20
N GLN A 163 11.95 -10.11 10.85
CA GLN A 163 12.67 -11.27 10.32
C GLN A 163 11.75 -12.49 10.21
N GLN A 164 11.01 -12.82 11.27
CA GLN A 164 10.08 -13.96 11.26
C GLN A 164 8.99 -13.78 10.20
N THR A 165 8.46 -12.55 10.05
CA THR A 165 7.48 -12.21 9.02
C THR A 165 8.03 -12.42 7.60
N THR A 166 9.27 -12.01 7.36
CA THR A 166 9.86 -12.08 6.01
C THR A 166 10.34 -13.48 5.64
N GLU A 167 10.74 -14.29 6.61
CA GLU A 167 10.98 -15.73 6.42
C GLU A 167 9.70 -16.47 6.01
N LYS A 168 8.56 -16.16 6.65
CA LYS A 168 7.24 -16.65 6.19
C LYS A 168 6.93 -16.17 4.78
N CYS A 169 7.10 -14.87 4.51
CA CYS A 169 6.91 -14.30 3.17
C CYS A 169 7.71 -15.05 2.10
N ARG A 170 8.98 -15.39 2.35
CA ARG A 170 9.81 -16.10 1.37
C ARG A 170 9.22 -17.47 0.99
N ARG A 171 8.70 -18.20 1.99
CA ARG A 171 8.03 -19.49 1.78
C ARG A 171 6.69 -19.34 1.06
N ASP A 172 5.98 -18.25 1.35
CA ASP A 172 4.67 -17.98 0.77
C ASP A 172 4.77 -17.47 -0.65
N TYR A 173 5.72 -16.60 -0.96
CA TYR A 173 5.83 -15.97 -2.27
C TYR A 173 6.18 -16.99 -3.37
N SER A 174 6.90 -18.08 -3.04
CA SER A 174 7.06 -19.21 -3.95
C SER A 174 5.76 -19.98 -4.23
N SER A 175 4.76 -19.85 -3.35
CA SER A 175 3.45 -20.49 -3.45
C SER A 175 2.37 -19.55 -4.03
N PHE A 176 2.53 -18.24 -3.87
CA PHE A 176 1.71 -17.23 -4.53
C PHE A 176 2.20 -17.09 -5.98
N ASN A 177 1.40 -17.54 -6.95
CA ASN A 177 1.59 -17.27 -8.39
C ASN A 177 1.43 -15.77 -8.75
N ALA A 178 1.92 -14.87 -7.90
CA ALA A 178 1.93 -13.44 -8.10
C ALA A 178 2.96 -13.08 -9.16
N MET A 179 2.49 -12.74 -10.35
CA MET A 179 3.34 -12.22 -11.42
C MET A 179 3.51 -10.71 -11.22
N CYS A 180 4.74 -10.28 -10.95
CA CYS A 180 5.10 -8.88 -10.84
C CYS A 180 5.98 -8.49 -12.01
N PHE A 181 5.70 -7.35 -12.61
CA PHE A 181 6.46 -6.82 -13.74
C PHE A 181 6.93 -5.40 -13.42
N ASP A 182 7.91 -4.87 -14.13
CA ASP A 182 8.23 -3.45 -14.10
C ASP A 182 7.54 -2.70 -15.25
N SER A 183 7.80 -1.40 -15.39
CA SER A 183 7.24 -0.56 -16.46
C SER A 183 7.66 -1.00 -17.86
N THR A 184 8.75 -1.76 -17.97
CA THR A 184 9.29 -2.32 -19.22
C THR A 184 8.84 -3.76 -19.47
N MET A 185 7.90 -4.28 -18.67
CA MET A 185 7.40 -5.67 -18.72
C MET A 185 8.43 -6.73 -18.33
N ASN A 186 9.56 -6.36 -17.73
CA ASN A 186 10.47 -7.35 -17.16
C ASN A 186 9.89 -7.89 -15.86
N ARG A 187 10.01 -9.20 -15.65
CA ARG A 187 9.50 -9.84 -14.43
C ARG A 187 10.34 -9.40 -13.22
N LYS A 188 9.67 -8.88 -12.19
CA LYS A 188 10.26 -8.66 -10.86
C LYS A 188 10.22 -9.96 -10.07
N PHE A 189 11.39 -10.50 -9.77
CA PHE A 189 11.58 -11.74 -9.01
C PHE A 189 12.63 -11.49 -7.91
N PRO A 190 12.51 -12.10 -6.71
CA PRO A 190 11.50 -13.05 -6.28
C PRO A 190 10.17 -12.40 -5.89
N CYS A 191 10.08 -11.07 -5.78
CA CYS A 191 8.86 -10.40 -5.32
C CYS A 191 8.62 -9.03 -5.96
N VAL A 192 7.59 -8.35 -5.43
CA VAL A 192 7.16 -6.99 -5.74
C VAL A 192 8.29 -5.95 -5.68
N ILE A 193 9.28 -6.14 -4.79
CA ILE A 193 10.43 -5.23 -4.67
C ILE A 193 11.45 -5.50 -5.78
N GLY A 194 11.64 -6.77 -6.16
CA GLY A 194 12.60 -7.22 -7.15
C GLY A 194 13.85 -7.84 -6.53
N GLU A 195 14.86 -8.06 -7.37
CA GLU A 195 16.14 -8.62 -6.96
C GLU A 195 16.90 -7.67 -6.01
N GLY A 196 17.67 -8.24 -5.09
CA GLY A 196 18.48 -7.47 -4.15
C GLY A 196 17.72 -6.87 -2.96
N ALA A 197 16.41 -7.09 -2.84
CA ALA A 197 15.65 -6.69 -1.65
C ALA A 197 16.30 -7.25 -0.36
N ASP A 198 16.56 -6.40 0.62
CA ASP A 198 17.03 -6.82 1.94
C ASP A 198 15.85 -7.29 2.79
N CYS A 199 15.51 -8.58 2.66
CA CYS A 199 14.40 -9.18 3.39
C CYS A 199 14.50 -8.99 4.91
N SER A 200 15.70 -8.95 5.49
CA SER A 200 15.88 -8.75 6.94
C SER A 200 15.37 -7.39 7.42
N LYS A 201 15.27 -6.42 6.50
CA LYS A 201 14.85 -5.03 6.72
C LYS A 201 13.55 -4.68 6.02
N CYS A 202 12.84 -5.66 5.45
CA CYS A 202 11.65 -5.40 4.65
C CYS A 202 10.55 -4.70 5.46
N GLY A 203 9.86 -3.79 4.80
CA GLY A 203 8.69 -3.05 5.30
C GLY A 203 7.48 -3.13 4.37
N CYS A 204 7.53 -4.02 3.39
CA CYS A 204 6.49 -4.16 2.37
C CYS A 204 5.28 -4.88 2.95
N VAL A 205 4.07 -4.33 2.77
CA VAL A 205 2.81 -4.99 3.19
C VAL A 205 2.58 -6.33 2.49
N GLY A 206 3.21 -6.56 1.33
CA GLY A 206 3.24 -7.88 0.69
C GLY A 206 3.77 -8.99 1.62
N SER A 207 4.68 -8.68 2.55
CA SER A 207 5.26 -9.69 3.46
C SER A 207 4.29 -10.23 4.50
N VAL A 208 3.19 -9.52 4.77
CA VAL A 208 2.13 -9.95 5.70
C VAL A 208 0.84 -10.38 5.01
N MET A 209 0.73 -10.11 3.71
CA MET A 209 -0.47 -10.41 2.95
C MET A 209 -0.70 -11.92 2.82
N GLY A 210 0.36 -12.71 2.64
CA GLY A 210 0.28 -14.17 2.56
C GLY A 210 -0.28 -14.83 3.82
N GLU A 211 0.17 -14.40 5.00
CA GLU A 211 -0.31 -14.91 6.29
C GLU A 211 -1.78 -14.53 6.56
N SER A 212 -2.19 -13.32 6.16
CA SER A 212 -3.58 -12.86 6.29
C SER A 212 -4.54 -13.68 5.42
N ILE A 213 -4.11 -14.03 4.20
CA ILE A 213 -4.90 -14.84 3.26
C ILE A 213 -5.04 -16.29 3.75
N ARG A 214 -3.96 -16.91 4.26
CA ARG A 214 -4.01 -18.30 4.76
C ARG A 214 -4.83 -18.46 6.04
N ASN A 215 -4.76 -17.51 6.98
CA ASN A 215 -5.40 -17.65 8.29
C ASN A 215 -6.91 -17.37 8.29
N GLY A 216 -7.55 -17.25 7.13
CA GLY A 216 -8.99 -16.93 7.01
C GLY A 216 -9.40 -15.56 7.58
N ARG A 217 -8.44 -14.79 8.13
CA ARG A 217 -8.64 -13.43 8.61
C ARG A 217 -8.72 -12.53 7.39
N ARG A 218 -9.93 -12.48 6.82
CA ARG A 218 -10.37 -11.44 5.88
C ARG A 218 -9.86 -10.10 6.41
N ILE A 219 -8.83 -9.56 5.76
CA ILE A 219 -8.40 -8.17 5.96
C ILE A 219 -9.70 -7.36 5.88
N SER A 220 -10.03 -6.59 6.92
CA SER A 220 -11.31 -5.87 7.08
C SER A 220 -11.75 -5.06 5.84
N ILE A 221 -10.79 -4.77 4.97
CA ILE A 221 -10.88 -4.29 3.60
C ILE A 221 -11.79 -5.14 2.66
N LEU A 222 -12.06 -6.40 2.99
CA LEU A 222 -12.75 -7.40 2.13
C LEU A 222 -14.18 -7.76 2.59
N ASN A 223 -14.61 -7.34 3.78
CA ASN A 223 -15.84 -7.88 4.39
C ASN A 223 -17.15 -7.26 3.91
N THR A 224 -17.13 -6.06 3.31
CA THR A 224 -18.38 -5.38 2.95
C THR A 224 -19.03 -5.97 1.69
N LYS A 225 -18.26 -6.25 0.62
CA LYS A 225 -18.82 -6.75 -0.64
C LYS A 225 -19.19 -8.24 -0.65
N ILE A 226 -18.55 -9.06 0.19
CA ILE A 226 -18.79 -10.52 0.21
C ILE A 226 -20.12 -10.86 0.90
N LYS A 227 -20.53 -10.10 1.92
CA LYS A 227 -21.82 -10.34 2.59
C LYS A 227 -23.00 -10.05 1.66
N ASP A 228 -22.93 -8.96 0.90
CA ASP A 228 -24.01 -8.56 -0.02
C ASP A 228 -24.18 -9.52 -1.20
N ILE A 229 -23.13 -10.23 -1.62
CA ILE A 229 -23.21 -11.23 -2.71
C ILE A 229 -23.75 -12.58 -2.19
N LEU A 230 -23.47 -12.92 -0.93
CA LEU A 230 -23.93 -14.16 -0.31
C LEU A 230 -25.34 -14.05 0.27
N SER A 231 -25.82 -12.85 0.60
CA SER A 231 -27.20 -12.62 1.05
C SER A 231 -28.20 -12.46 -0.09
N ASN A 232 -27.74 -12.25 -1.33
CA ASN A 232 -28.60 -12.12 -2.52
C ASN A 232 -28.75 -13.44 -3.31
N ASN A 233 -28.32 -14.58 -2.73
CA ASN A 233 -28.48 -15.92 -3.31
C ASN A 233 -29.21 -16.88 -2.35
N CYS A 234 -30.04 -16.36 -1.44
CA CYS A 234 -31.05 -17.13 -0.71
C CYS A 234 -32.42 -16.48 -0.91
#